data_AF-A0A0A1TJF9-F1
#
_entry.id   AF-A0A0A1TJF9-F1
#
_cell.length_a   1.000
_cell.length_b   1.000
_cell.length_c   1.000
_cell.angle_alpha   90.00
_cell.angle_beta   90.00
_cell.angle_gamma   90.00
#
_symmetry.space_group_name_H-M   'P 1'
#
loop_
_entity.id
_entity.type
_entity.pdbx_description
1 polymer ?
#
loop_
_entity_poly.entity_id
_entity_poly.type
_entity_poly.pdbx_seq_one_letter_code
_entity_poly.pdbx_strand_id
1 'polypeptide(L)'
;MSSQAQFRAFQAIGDEHPRLITVRWTPGHKDIPGNEAADSLAKAGAALPVQDLTPSVSQRRREVRAKLALLFKEWWEGVDKRAYLDQKIDLKGDLLKLPELEMPRIQLRHLLAARTTHGDFADYHTRFHHHDTSLECSCGRERSPTHLFYCRKVPVGLRARLAPDAQSAIGRFLGSQYKVFNRIAGVYFKHICAQWC
;
A
#
# COMPACT_ATOMS: atom_id res chain seq x y z
N MET A 1 -28.88 0.10 27.84
CA MET A 1 -28.24 -0.96 28.65
C MET A 1 -27.23 -1.70 27.80
N SER A 2 -26.07 -2.07 28.32
CA SER A 2 -25.08 -2.83 27.54
C SER A 2 -25.53 -4.28 27.36
N SER A 3 -25.08 -4.94 26.29
CA SER A 3 -25.35 -6.37 26.04
C SER A 3 -24.85 -7.25 27.20
N GLN A 4 -23.76 -6.85 27.85
CA GLN A 4 -23.23 -7.52 29.04
C GLN A 4 -24.20 -7.43 30.23
N ALA A 5 -24.84 -6.28 30.45
CA ALA A 5 -25.82 -6.11 31.52
C ALA A 5 -27.06 -6.98 31.29
N GLN A 6 -27.53 -7.07 30.04
CA GLN A 6 -28.64 -7.95 29.66
C GLN A 6 -28.29 -9.43 29.85
N PHE A 7 -27.08 -9.84 29.47
CA PHE A 7 -26.61 -11.21 29.69
C PHE A 7 -26.54 -11.56 31.17
N ARG A 8 -26.02 -10.66 32.02
CA ARG A 8 -25.96 -10.87 33.47
C ARG A 8 -27.35 -10.95 34.10
N ALA A 9 -28.30 -10.14 33.65
CA ALA A 9 -29.69 -10.24 34.11
C ALA A 9 -30.31 -11.60 33.74
N PHE A 10 -30.10 -12.07 32.51
CA PHE A 10 -30.53 -13.41 32.09
C PHE A 10 -29.88 -14.52 32.92
N GLN A 11 -28.59 -14.39 33.22
CA GLN A 11 -27.86 -15.35 34.07
C GLN A 11 -28.46 -15.40 35.48
N ALA A 12 -28.77 -14.26 36.10
CA ALA A 12 -29.38 -14.19 37.42
C ALA A 12 -30.75 -14.92 37.48
N ILE A 13 -31.58 -14.76 36.45
CA ILE A 13 -32.87 -15.48 36.33
C ILE A 13 -32.64 -16.99 36.26
N GLY A 14 -31.61 -17.44 35.54
CA GLY A 14 -31.22 -18.84 35.49
C GLY A 14 -30.78 -19.40 36.84
N ASP A 15 -30.05 -18.59 37.61
CA ASP A 15 -29.55 -18.94 38.95
C ASP A 15 -30.68 -19.00 40.00
N GLU A 16 -31.72 -18.14 39.88
CA GLU A 16 -32.91 -18.15 40.75
C GLU A 16 -33.84 -19.36 40.53
N HIS A 17 -33.81 -19.94 39.32
CA HIS A 17 -34.69 -21.03 38.92
C HIS A 17 -33.90 -22.27 38.43
N PRO A 18 -33.08 -22.88 39.30
CA PRO A 18 -32.22 -23.99 38.91
C PRO A 18 -33.06 -25.16 38.41
N ARG A 19 -32.66 -25.71 37.25
CA ARG A 19 -33.29 -26.85 36.54
C ARG A 19 -34.63 -26.57 35.83
N LEU A 20 -35.19 -25.37 35.96
CA LEU A 20 -36.41 -24.98 35.21
C LEU A 20 -36.06 -24.37 33.85
N ILE A 21 -34.87 -23.78 33.71
CA ILE A 21 -34.40 -23.15 32.47
C ILE A 21 -33.21 -23.95 31.95
N THR A 22 -33.28 -24.38 30.68
CA THR A 22 -32.17 -25.03 29.98
C THR A 22 -31.79 -24.25 28.74
N VAL A 23 -30.51 -23.91 28.59
CA VAL A 23 -29.98 -23.31 27.37
C VAL A 23 -29.40 -24.41 26.49
N ARG A 24 -29.83 -24.46 25.23
CA ARG A 24 -29.32 -25.41 24.23
C ARG A 24 -28.88 -24.65 22.99
N TRP A 25 -27.79 -25.11 22.39
CA TRP A 25 -27.38 -24.62 21.09
C TRP A 25 -28.22 -25.28 19.99
N THR A 26 -28.67 -24.48 19.02
CA THR A 26 -29.37 -24.95 17.82
C THR A 26 -28.55 -24.64 16.57
N PRO A 27 -28.41 -25.59 15.63
CA PRO A 27 -27.69 -25.37 14.39
C PRO A 27 -28.47 -24.42 13.47
N GLY A 28 -27.75 -23.49 12.83
CA GLY A 28 -28.32 -22.62 11.80
C GLY A 28 -28.55 -23.36 10.47
N HIS A 29 -29.50 -22.88 9.66
CA HIS A 29 -29.79 -23.39 8.31
C HIS A 29 -30.13 -24.89 8.27
N LYS A 30 -30.99 -25.33 9.21
CA LYS A 30 -31.48 -26.71 9.32
C LYS A 30 -33.00 -26.81 9.29
N ASP A 31 -33.68 -25.76 8.84
CA ASP A 31 -35.14 -25.71 8.69
C ASP A 31 -35.91 -26.07 9.98
N ILE A 32 -35.33 -25.77 11.15
CA ILE A 32 -35.98 -26.00 12.44
C ILE A 32 -37.07 -24.93 12.62
N PRO A 33 -38.37 -25.28 12.67
CA PRO A 33 -39.45 -24.29 12.57
C PRO A 33 -39.34 -23.16 13.59
N GLY A 34 -38.99 -23.47 14.84
CA GLY A 34 -38.81 -22.46 15.89
C GLY A 34 -37.60 -21.53 15.65
N ASN A 35 -36.51 -22.04 15.08
CA ASN A 35 -35.32 -21.26 14.76
C ASN A 35 -35.56 -20.34 13.56
N GLU A 36 -36.22 -20.85 12.53
CA GLU A 36 -36.59 -20.06 11.35
C GLU A 36 -37.61 -18.98 11.69
N ALA A 37 -38.58 -19.27 12.57
CA ALA A 37 -39.52 -18.27 13.09
C ALA A 37 -38.80 -17.18 13.90
N ALA A 38 -37.86 -17.56 14.77
CA ALA A 38 -37.05 -16.62 15.54
C ALA A 38 -36.17 -15.74 14.64
N ASP A 39 -35.48 -16.32 13.65
CA ASP A 39 -34.68 -15.57 12.67
C ASP A 39 -35.54 -14.62 11.82
N SER A 40 -36.72 -15.07 11.39
CA SER A 40 -37.68 -14.23 10.66
C SER A 40 -38.13 -13.03 11.49
N LEU A 41 -38.45 -13.25 12.78
CA LEU A 41 -38.80 -12.16 13.70
C LEU A 41 -37.62 -11.23 13.97
N ALA A 42 -36.40 -11.77 14.11
CA ALA A 42 -35.20 -10.97 14.30
C ALA A 42 -34.92 -10.07 13.07
N LYS A 43 -35.07 -10.60 11.85
CA LYS A 43 -34.97 -9.83 10.60
C LYS A 43 -36.04 -8.75 10.50
N ALA A 44 -37.28 -9.06 10.84
CA ALA A 44 -38.37 -8.09 10.88
C ALA A 44 -38.08 -6.96 11.88
N GLY A 45 -37.58 -7.30 13.07
CA GLY A 45 -37.14 -6.34 14.07
C GLY A 45 -35.96 -5.48 13.62
N ALA A 46 -34.98 -6.07 12.92
CA ALA A 46 -33.83 -5.35 12.37
C ALA A 46 -34.20 -4.38 11.23
N ALA A 47 -35.33 -4.61 10.54
CA ALA A 47 -35.87 -3.72 9.51
C ALA A 47 -36.67 -2.55 10.08
N LEU A 48 -37.03 -2.58 11.38
CA LEU A 48 -37.66 -1.44 12.04
C LEU A 48 -36.67 -0.27 12.14
N PRO A 49 -37.16 0.99 12.12
CA PRO A 49 -36.31 2.14 12.33
C PRO A 49 -35.58 2.00 13.66
N VAL A 50 -34.25 2.00 13.59
CA VAL A 50 -33.40 1.98 14.76
C VAL A 50 -33.67 3.26 15.55
N GLN A 51 -33.90 3.15 16.86
CA GLN A 51 -33.88 4.33 17.74
C GLN A 51 -32.57 5.09 17.50
N ASP A 52 -32.57 6.41 17.68
CA ASP A 52 -31.39 7.26 17.45
C ASP A 52 -30.30 6.96 18.49
N LEU A 53 -29.65 5.82 18.32
CA LEU A 53 -28.63 5.26 19.19
C LEU A 53 -27.28 5.77 18.69
N THR A 54 -26.46 6.23 19.63
CA THR A 54 -25.09 6.63 19.32
C THR A 54 -24.36 5.46 18.64
N PRO A 55 -23.78 5.66 17.45
CA PRO A 55 -23.14 4.57 16.72
C PRO A 55 -21.97 4.00 17.52
N SER A 56 -21.83 2.68 17.49
CA SER A 56 -20.73 2.00 18.20
C SER A 56 -19.37 2.38 17.61
N VAL A 57 -18.30 2.23 18.40
CA VAL A 57 -16.92 2.46 17.93
C VAL A 57 -16.57 1.57 16.74
N SER A 58 -17.04 0.31 16.73
CA SER A 58 -16.82 -0.62 15.62
C SER A 58 -17.53 -0.16 14.34
N GLN A 59 -18.77 0.32 14.44
CA GLN A 59 -19.51 0.90 13.32
C GLN A 59 -18.77 2.12 12.75
N ARG A 60 -18.36 3.07 13.60
CA ARG A 60 -17.61 4.27 13.17
C ARG A 60 -16.29 3.90 12.51
N ARG A 61 -15.55 2.92 13.05
CA ARG A 61 -14.32 2.41 12.42
C ARG A 61 -14.58 1.83 11.03
N ARG A 62 -15.66 1.08 10.84
CA ARG A 62 -16.04 0.53 9.53
C ARG A 62 -16.36 1.65 8.54
N GLU A 63 -17.15 2.64 8.95
CA GLU A 63 -17.48 3.82 8.13
C GLU A 63 -16.23 4.59 7.70
N VAL A 64 -15.31 4.85 8.65
CA VAL A 64 -14.04 5.52 8.35
C VAL A 64 -13.19 4.71 7.37
N ARG A 65 -13.03 3.40 7.59
CA ARG A 65 -12.28 2.54 6.66
C ARG A 65 -12.87 2.53 5.26
N ALA A 66 -14.21 2.54 5.14
CA ALA A 66 -14.88 2.60 3.85
C ALA A 66 -14.63 3.93 3.12
N LYS A 67 -14.56 5.05 3.86
CA LYS A 67 -14.30 6.38 3.30
C LYS A 67 -12.82 6.67 3.03
N LEU A 68 -11.91 6.01 3.76
CA LEU A 68 -10.48 6.32 3.72
C LEU A 68 -9.89 6.19 2.32
N ALA A 69 -10.23 5.14 1.57
CA ALA A 69 -9.72 4.93 0.22
C ALA A 69 -10.16 6.04 -0.76
N LEU A 70 -11.41 6.51 -0.63
CA LEU A 70 -11.93 7.61 -1.43
C LEU A 70 -11.20 8.92 -1.11
N LEU A 71 -11.15 9.28 0.18
CA LEU A 71 -10.50 10.51 0.64
C LEU A 71 -9.02 10.54 0.27
N PHE A 72 -8.34 9.40 0.35
CA PHE A 72 -6.94 9.29 -0.04
C PHE A 72 -6.76 9.53 -1.55
N LYS A 73 -7.65 8.99 -2.38
CA LYS A 73 -7.60 9.21 -3.83
C LYS A 73 -7.84 10.68 -4.19
N GLU A 74 -8.86 11.30 -3.59
CA GLU A 74 -9.15 12.73 -3.77
C GLU A 74 -7.96 13.61 -3.36
N TRP A 75 -7.38 13.32 -2.19
CA TRP A 75 -6.16 13.98 -1.74
C TRP A 75 -5.00 13.78 -2.73
N TRP A 76 -4.74 12.54 -3.16
CA TRP A 76 -3.66 12.22 -4.10
C TRP A 76 -3.81 12.94 -5.43
N GLU A 77 -5.03 13.08 -5.94
CA GLU A 77 -5.33 13.82 -7.17
C GLU A 77 -5.03 15.31 -7.02
N GLY A 78 -5.33 15.90 -5.85
CA GLY A 78 -5.10 17.32 -5.55
C GLY A 78 -3.66 17.72 -5.20
N VAL A 79 -2.77 16.78 -4.87
CA VAL A 79 -1.35 17.08 -4.57
C VAL A 79 -0.61 17.55 -5.83
N ASP A 80 0.26 18.56 -5.69
CA ASP A 80 1.17 18.97 -6.77
C ASP A 80 2.19 17.86 -7.05
N LYS A 81 2.17 17.35 -8.28
CA LYS A 81 2.99 16.22 -8.75
C LYS A 81 3.98 16.65 -9.83
N ARG A 82 4.28 17.94 -10.01
CA ARG A 82 5.19 18.45 -11.05
C ARG A 82 6.46 17.62 -11.21
N ALA A 83 7.18 17.35 -10.12
CA ALA A 83 8.42 16.55 -10.17
C ALA A 83 8.22 15.13 -10.74
N TYR A 84 7.09 14.47 -10.47
CA TYR A 84 6.76 13.13 -10.99
C TYR A 84 6.20 13.19 -12.42
N LEU A 85 5.39 14.22 -12.72
CA LEU A 85 4.81 14.46 -14.04
C LEU A 85 5.88 14.80 -15.08
N ASP A 86 6.85 15.63 -14.70
CA ASP A 86 8.01 15.97 -15.52
C ASP A 86 8.85 14.72 -15.83
N GLN A 87 8.96 13.79 -14.88
CA GLN A 87 9.64 12.51 -15.09
C GLN A 87 8.76 11.46 -15.79
N LYS A 88 7.49 11.77 -16.09
CA LYS A 88 6.48 10.85 -16.65
C LYS A 88 6.36 9.54 -15.86
N ILE A 89 6.54 9.63 -14.55
CA ILE A 89 6.43 8.49 -13.64
C ILE A 89 4.95 8.29 -13.33
N ASP A 90 4.31 7.33 -14.02
CA ASP A 90 2.90 6.98 -13.83
C ASP A 90 2.70 6.14 -12.56
N LEU A 91 2.78 6.79 -11.39
CA LEU A 91 2.49 6.19 -10.09
C LEU A 91 1.08 6.53 -9.64
N LYS A 92 0.33 5.50 -9.26
CA LYS A 92 -1.00 5.64 -8.68
C LYS A 92 -0.88 5.73 -7.17
N GLY A 93 -1.55 6.70 -6.57
CA GLY A 93 -1.79 6.74 -5.15
C GLY A 93 -2.85 5.70 -4.81
N ASP A 94 -2.41 4.57 -4.29
CA ASP A 94 -3.29 3.53 -3.77
C ASP A 94 -2.87 3.16 -2.32
N LEU A 95 -3.86 2.80 -1.50
CA LEU A 95 -3.64 2.28 -0.14
C LEU A 95 -3.41 0.76 -0.15
N LEU A 96 -3.53 0.10 -1.30
CA LEU A 96 -3.19 -1.31 -1.46
C LEU A 96 -1.70 -1.56 -1.21
N LYS A 97 -1.39 -2.80 -0.79
CA LYS A 97 0.00 -3.25 -0.64
C LYS A 97 0.70 -3.15 -1.98
N LEU A 98 1.73 -2.30 -2.03
CA LEU A 98 2.56 -2.12 -3.22
C LEU A 98 3.38 -3.40 -3.50
N PRO A 99 3.34 -3.96 -4.72
CA PRO A 99 4.11 -5.15 -5.06
C PRO A 99 5.62 -4.89 -4.99
N GLU A 100 6.08 -3.64 -5.12
CA GLU A 100 7.48 -3.29 -4.89
C GLU A 100 7.95 -3.62 -3.48
N LEU A 101 7.08 -3.69 -2.48
CA LEU A 101 7.50 -4.01 -1.10
C LEU A 101 7.96 -5.46 -0.92
N GLU A 102 7.73 -6.33 -1.90
CA GLU A 102 8.19 -7.72 -1.88
C GLU A 102 9.62 -7.87 -2.40
N MET A 103 10.20 -6.82 -2.98
CA MET A 103 11.54 -6.85 -3.53
C MET A 103 12.62 -6.74 -2.43
N PRO A 104 13.86 -7.20 -2.70
CA PRO A 104 14.98 -7.01 -1.77
C PRO A 104 15.18 -5.53 -1.43
N ARG A 105 15.41 -5.25 -0.14
CA ARG A 105 15.55 -3.88 0.41
C ARG A 105 16.52 -2.99 -0.36
N ILE A 106 17.66 -3.54 -0.79
CA ILE A 106 18.68 -2.80 -1.56
C ILE A 106 18.14 -2.34 -2.91
N GLN A 107 17.44 -3.22 -3.63
CA GLN A 107 16.84 -2.84 -4.92
C GLN A 107 15.75 -1.80 -4.72
N LEU A 108 14.94 -1.93 -3.65
CA LEU A 108 13.88 -0.96 -3.33
C LEU A 108 14.47 0.41 -3.07
N ARG A 109 15.57 0.47 -2.30
CA ARG A 109 16.33 1.71 -2.05
C ARG A 109 16.73 2.40 -3.36
N HIS A 110 17.31 1.66 -4.31
CA HIS A 110 17.72 2.25 -5.59
C HIS A 110 16.53 2.76 -6.42
N LEU A 111 15.43 2.01 -6.47
CA LEU A 111 14.23 2.42 -7.18
C LEU A 111 13.63 3.70 -6.58
N LEU A 112 13.53 3.77 -5.25
CA LEU A 112 13.04 4.95 -4.54
C LEU A 112 13.97 6.15 -4.74
N ALA A 113 15.29 5.96 -4.67
CA ALA A 113 16.25 7.02 -4.94
C ALA A 113 16.11 7.55 -6.37
N ALA A 114 15.94 6.67 -7.35
CA ALA A 114 15.74 7.07 -8.74
C ALA A 114 14.41 7.83 -8.96
N ARG A 115 13.31 7.34 -8.36
CA ARG A 115 11.98 7.98 -8.44
C ARG A 115 11.93 9.37 -7.81
N THR A 116 12.59 9.51 -6.66
CA THR A 116 12.56 10.75 -5.87
C THR A 116 13.70 11.70 -6.23
N THR A 117 14.64 11.27 -7.07
CA THR A 117 15.90 11.97 -7.36
C THR A 117 16.76 12.22 -6.11
N HIS A 118 16.44 11.58 -4.99
CA HIS A 118 17.15 11.72 -3.73
C HIS A 118 17.98 10.47 -3.45
N GLY A 119 19.28 10.58 -3.68
CA GLY A 119 20.25 9.51 -3.46
C GLY A 119 21.68 9.99 -3.63
N ASP A 120 22.61 9.04 -3.65
CA ASP A 120 24.03 9.26 -3.96
C ASP A 120 24.23 9.54 -5.46
N PHE A 121 23.74 10.72 -5.88
CA PHE A 121 23.88 11.27 -7.22
C PHE A 121 24.73 12.53 -7.17
N ALA A 122 25.32 12.89 -8.30
CA ALA A 122 26.21 14.05 -8.38
C ALA A 122 25.52 15.34 -7.93
N ASP A 123 24.25 15.53 -8.28
CA ASP A 123 23.45 16.70 -7.87
C ASP A 123 23.40 16.88 -6.34
N TYR A 124 23.24 15.79 -5.58
CA TYR A 124 23.24 15.82 -4.13
C TYR A 124 24.61 16.26 -3.58
N HIS A 125 25.69 15.65 -4.04
CA HIS A 125 27.04 15.98 -3.56
C HIS A 125 27.47 17.40 -3.95
N THR A 126 27.08 17.87 -5.14
CA THR A 126 27.31 19.25 -5.59
C THR A 126 26.56 20.24 -4.72
N ARG A 127 25.28 19.98 -4.42
CA ARG A 127 24.45 20.86 -3.59
C ARG A 127 24.96 21.00 -2.16
N PHE A 128 25.54 19.96 -1.59
CA PHE A 128 26.02 19.93 -0.20
C PHE A 128 27.56 20.06 -0.07
N HIS A 129 28.26 20.35 -1.17
CA HIS A 129 29.72 20.54 -1.20
C HIS A 129 30.52 19.36 -0.62
N HIS A 130 30.10 18.13 -0.89
CA HIS A 130 30.86 16.95 -0.50
C HIS A 130 31.98 16.68 -1.51
N HIS A 131 33.23 16.88 -1.09
CA HIS A 131 34.41 16.70 -1.96
C HIS A 131 34.99 15.28 -1.96
N ASP A 132 34.58 14.44 -1.00
CA ASP A 132 35.18 13.13 -0.76
C ASP A 132 34.57 12.01 -1.63
N THR A 133 33.58 12.34 -2.46
CA THR A 133 32.83 11.35 -3.26
C THR A 133 32.97 11.60 -4.75
N SER A 134 33.20 10.54 -5.51
CA SER A 134 33.24 10.63 -6.97
C SER A 134 31.84 10.91 -7.54
N LEU A 135 31.69 12.04 -8.21
CA LEU A 135 30.47 12.44 -8.92
C LEU A 135 30.23 11.61 -10.19
N GLU A 136 31.23 10.86 -10.62
CA GLU A 136 31.23 10.14 -11.89
C GLU A 136 31.04 8.64 -11.71
N CYS A 137 30.30 8.05 -12.63
CA CYS A 137 30.27 6.62 -12.85
C CYS A 137 31.63 6.17 -13.41
N SER A 138 32.00 4.91 -13.20
CA SER A 138 33.23 4.34 -13.78
C SER A 138 33.29 4.38 -15.32
N CYS A 139 32.20 4.71 -16.00
CA CYS A 139 32.18 5.01 -17.43
C CYS A 139 32.55 6.46 -17.79
N GLY A 140 32.96 7.29 -16.84
CA GLY A 140 33.36 8.69 -17.03
C GLY A 140 32.20 9.65 -17.32
N ARG A 141 30.99 9.33 -16.84
CA ARG A 141 29.83 10.23 -16.93
C ARG A 141 29.27 10.50 -15.55
N GLU A 142 28.69 11.67 -15.38
CA GLU A 142 28.05 12.08 -14.13
C GLU A 142 26.96 11.09 -13.68
N ARG A 143 26.92 10.84 -12.37
CA ARG A 143 25.90 9.99 -11.74
C ARG A 143 24.59 10.73 -11.64
N SER A 144 23.59 10.23 -12.37
CA SER A 144 22.21 10.71 -12.28
C SER A 144 21.25 9.57 -11.98
N PRO A 145 20.02 9.88 -11.50
CA PRO A 145 18.95 8.90 -11.29
C PRO A 145 18.68 7.96 -12.47
N THR A 146 18.91 8.46 -13.69
CA THR A 146 18.60 7.75 -14.94
C THR A 146 19.84 7.25 -15.66
N HIS A 147 21.05 7.53 -15.14
CA HIS A 147 22.30 7.23 -15.82
C HIS A 147 22.46 5.74 -16.17
N LEU A 148 21.90 4.82 -15.37
CA LEU A 148 21.92 3.38 -15.64
C LEU A 148 21.34 3.01 -17.02
N PHE A 149 20.40 3.78 -17.57
CA PHE A 149 19.82 3.54 -18.89
C PHE A 149 20.74 3.97 -20.03
N TYR A 150 21.72 4.83 -19.74
CA TYR A 150 22.65 5.42 -20.71
C TYR A 150 24.10 4.97 -20.51
N CYS A 151 24.39 4.21 -19.45
CA CYS A 151 25.74 3.81 -19.10
C CYS A 151 26.31 2.83 -20.13
N ARG A 152 27.46 3.18 -20.72
CA ARG A 152 28.12 2.36 -21.76
C ARG A 152 28.64 1.03 -21.22
N LYS A 153 28.90 0.93 -19.90
CA LYS A 153 29.34 -0.30 -19.25
C LYS A 153 28.20 -1.30 -18.99
N VAL A 154 26.94 -0.89 -19.13
CA VAL A 154 25.81 -1.82 -19.03
C VAL A 154 25.83 -2.77 -20.24
N PRO A 155 25.80 -4.10 -20.03
CA PRO A 155 25.82 -5.08 -21.11
C PRO A 155 24.69 -4.86 -22.11
N VAL A 156 24.97 -5.05 -23.40
CA VAL A 156 24.01 -4.76 -24.49
C VAL A 156 22.69 -5.51 -24.29
N GLY A 157 22.73 -6.80 -23.92
CA GLY A 157 21.54 -7.62 -23.67
C GLY A 157 20.70 -7.21 -22.45
N LEU A 158 21.19 -6.26 -21.65
CA LEU A 158 20.50 -5.70 -20.49
C LEU A 158 19.94 -4.29 -20.76
N ARG A 159 20.40 -3.61 -21.82
CA ARG A 159 19.98 -2.23 -22.11
C ARG A 159 18.51 -2.19 -22.49
N ALA A 160 17.77 -1.26 -21.87
CA ALA A 160 16.38 -1.02 -22.21
C ALA A 160 16.29 -0.26 -23.55
N ARG A 161 15.26 -0.56 -24.35
CA ARG A 161 14.95 0.25 -25.54
C ARG A 161 14.31 1.56 -25.08
N LEU A 162 14.94 2.68 -25.43
CA LEU A 162 14.48 4.04 -25.09
C LEU A 162 13.77 4.74 -26.25
N ALA A 163 13.93 4.28 -27.48
CA ALA A 163 13.24 4.86 -28.64
C ALA A 163 11.74 4.52 -28.65
N PRO A 164 10.87 5.42 -29.17
CA PRO A 164 11.20 6.73 -29.75
C PRO A 164 11.36 7.87 -28.74
N ASP A 165 10.75 7.77 -27.56
CA ASP A 165 10.80 8.78 -26.50
C ASP A 165 11.46 8.19 -25.23
N ALA A 166 12.69 8.63 -24.97
CA ALA A 166 13.48 8.16 -23.84
C ALA A 166 12.86 8.54 -22.49
N GLN A 167 12.27 9.73 -22.38
CA GLN A 167 11.70 10.22 -21.13
C GLN A 167 10.47 9.40 -20.74
N SER A 168 9.56 9.14 -21.69
CA SER A 168 8.40 8.27 -21.45
C SER A 168 8.80 6.81 -21.19
N ALA A 169 9.85 6.31 -21.84
CA ALA A 169 10.35 4.96 -21.58
C ALA A 169 10.89 4.83 -20.15
N ILE A 170 11.74 5.78 -19.74
CA ILE A 170 12.31 5.82 -18.39
C ILE A 170 11.23 6.01 -17.34
N GLY A 171 10.28 6.93 -17.56
CA GLY A 171 9.14 7.14 -16.67
C GLY A 171 8.34 5.86 -16.43
N ARG A 172 8.09 5.06 -17.46
CA ARG A 172 7.48 3.73 -17.32
C ARG A 172 8.36 2.75 -16.54
N PHE A 173 9.67 2.71 -16.81
CA PHE A 173 10.60 1.82 -16.09
C PHE A 173 10.81 2.24 -14.64
N LEU A 174 10.58 3.49 -14.27
CA LEU A 174 10.57 3.94 -12.89
C LEU A 174 9.19 3.75 -12.25
N GLY A 175 8.10 3.82 -13.02
CA GLY A 175 6.73 3.58 -12.55
C GLY A 175 6.30 2.12 -12.66
N SER A 176 5.30 1.87 -13.51
CA SER A 176 4.61 0.58 -13.66
C SER A 176 5.49 -0.58 -14.12
N GLN A 177 6.62 -0.31 -14.78
CA GLN A 177 7.55 -1.32 -15.31
C GLN A 177 8.87 -1.38 -14.52
N TYR A 178 8.83 -1.10 -13.21
CA TYR A 178 9.99 -1.11 -12.30
C TYR A 178 10.84 -2.39 -12.34
N LYS A 179 10.30 -3.53 -12.76
CA LYS A 179 11.06 -4.77 -12.94
C LYS A 179 12.19 -4.64 -13.98
N VAL A 180 12.00 -3.81 -15.02
CA VAL A 180 13.04 -3.51 -16.01
C VAL A 180 14.18 -2.73 -15.36
N PHE A 181 13.85 -1.70 -14.58
CA PHE A 181 14.83 -0.96 -13.80
C PHE A 181 15.59 -1.90 -12.86
N ASN A 182 14.90 -2.74 -12.08
CA ASN A 182 15.53 -3.64 -11.12
C ASN A 182 16.55 -4.58 -11.77
N ARG A 183 16.22 -5.11 -12.95
CA ARG A 183 17.10 -6.01 -13.70
C ARG A 183 18.41 -5.31 -14.09
N ILE A 184 18.34 -4.05 -14.53
CA ILE A 184 19.52 -3.26 -14.90
C ILE A 184 20.29 -2.82 -13.64
N ALA A 185 19.56 -2.29 -12.65
CA ALA A 185 20.07 -1.81 -11.38
C ALA A 185 20.87 -2.90 -10.63
N GLY A 186 20.40 -4.15 -10.64
CA GLY A 186 21.08 -5.27 -9.99
C GLY A 186 22.48 -5.56 -10.52
N VAL A 187 22.77 -5.25 -11.79
CA VAL A 187 24.11 -5.34 -12.37
C VAL A 187 24.85 -4.01 -12.21
N TYR A 188 24.17 -2.91 -12.51
CA TYR A 188 24.75 -1.57 -12.52
C TYR A 188 25.31 -1.18 -11.15
N PHE A 189 24.50 -1.25 -10.08
CA PHE A 189 24.93 -0.87 -8.74
C PHE A 189 25.84 -1.89 -8.06
N LYS A 190 25.86 -3.15 -8.55
CA LYS A 190 26.73 -4.18 -7.99
C LYS A 190 28.12 -4.20 -8.62
N HIS A 191 28.22 -3.94 -9.93
CA HIS A 191 29.44 -4.21 -10.69
C HIS A 191 30.01 -2.99 -11.43
N ILE A 192 29.21 -1.97 -11.70
CA ILE A 192 29.64 -0.81 -12.50
C ILE A 192 29.86 0.41 -11.61
N CYS A 193 28.90 0.67 -10.74
CA CYS A 193 28.88 1.76 -9.79
C CYS A 193 28.63 1.17 -8.39
N ALA A 194 29.64 0.50 -7.84
CA ALA A 194 29.54 -0.24 -6.58
C ALA A 194 29.66 0.63 -5.31
N GLN A 195 29.91 1.94 -5.46
CA GLN A 195 30.06 2.87 -4.34
C GLN A 195 28.76 3.13 -3.55
N TRP A 196 27.67 2.45 -3.89
CA TRP A 196 26.40 2.53 -3.19
C TRP A 196 26.40 1.61 -1.96
N CYS A 197 27.16 1.97 -0.93
CA CYS A 197 27.01 1.40 0.42
C CYS A 197 26.33 2.45 1.30
#